data_AF-A0A8H7ICD3-F1
#
_entry.id   AF-A0A8H7ICD3-F1
#
_cell.length_a   1.000
_cell.length_b   1.000
_cell.length_c   1.000
_cell.angle_alpha   90.00
_cell.angle_beta   90.00
_cell.angle_gamma   90.00
#
_symmetry.space_group_name_H-M   'P 1'
#
loop_
_entity.id
_entity.type
_entity.pdbx_description
1 polymer ?
#
loop_
_entity_poly.entity_id
_entity_poly.type
_entity_poly.pdbx_seq_one_letter_code
_entity_poly.pdbx_strand_id
1 'polypeptide(L)'
;MDEFWRLVNTNGYGRHGKRYKSARKGVKDAMVREFQDVYGVRPHKLHVWHKFFQAIGINEEPRDLGLCYKRAKSINLNICDLIDQTVTGVAVKDFPTVKELSSYTFQDSVRPKIAPPISKKEDPIVARLFRNLTNPPKPKDKVLCPSVKVESIPATAKK
;
A
#
# COMPACT_ATOMS: atom_id res chain seq x y z
N MET A 1 -3.30 11.14 -9.00
CA MET A 1 -3.66 10.22 -10.13
C MET A 1 -4.40 10.90 -11.28
N ASP A 2 -5.13 12.00 -11.05
CA ASP A 2 -5.89 12.70 -12.09
C ASP A 2 -5.04 13.17 -13.27
N GLU A 3 -3.81 13.60 -12.99
CA GLU A 3 -2.91 14.13 -14.02
C GLU A 3 -2.52 13.09 -15.08
N PHE A 4 -2.34 11.82 -14.68
CA PHE A 4 -2.12 10.73 -15.63
C PHE A 4 -3.31 10.58 -16.58
N TRP A 5 -4.54 10.61 -16.05
CA TRP A 5 -5.75 10.48 -16.86
C TRP A 5 -6.00 11.71 -17.73
N ARG A 6 -5.66 12.91 -17.24
CA ARG A 6 -5.65 14.15 -18.04
C ARG A 6 -4.74 13.99 -19.26
N LEU A 7 -3.50 13.55 -19.05
CA LEU A 7 -2.53 13.32 -20.13
C LEU A 7 -2.96 12.22 -21.12
N VAL A 8 -3.53 11.12 -20.62
CA VAL A 8 -4.08 10.05 -21.47
C VAL A 8 -5.19 10.57 -22.38
N ASN A 9 -6.09 11.40 -21.83
CA ASN A 9 -7.20 11.99 -22.58
C ASN A 9 -6.70 13.03 -23.58
N THR A 10 -5.85 13.97 -23.17
CA THR A 10 -5.30 15.02 -24.03
C THR A 10 -4.52 14.45 -25.21
N ASN A 11 -3.76 13.37 -25.00
CA ASN A 11 -2.94 12.78 -26.04
C ASN A 11 -3.65 11.66 -26.85
N GLY A 12 -4.93 11.39 -26.57
CA GLY A 12 -5.71 10.38 -27.29
C GLY A 12 -5.17 8.95 -27.16
N TYR A 13 -4.53 8.61 -26.02
CA TYR A 13 -3.99 7.26 -25.79
C TYR A 13 -5.14 6.30 -25.46
N GLY A 14 -5.90 5.84 -26.47
CA GLY A 14 -7.01 4.91 -26.26
C GLY A 14 -6.65 3.79 -25.28
N ARG A 15 -7.57 3.43 -24.36
CA ARG A 15 -7.31 2.59 -23.17
C ARG A 15 -6.73 1.20 -23.47
N HIS A 16 -6.89 0.71 -24.69
CA HIS A 16 -6.34 -0.58 -25.13
C HIS A 16 -5.11 -0.44 -26.03
N GLY A 17 -4.73 0.80 -26.37
CA GLY A 17 -3.63 1.13 -27.25
C GLY A 17 -2.25 0.92 -26.62
N LYS A 18 -1.24 0.72 -27.47
CA LYS A 18 0.15 0.51 -27.06
C LYS A 18 0.70 1.68 -26.23
N ARG A 19 0.36 2.92 -26.61
CA ARG A 19 0.80 4.14 -25.92
C ARG A 19 0.27 4.22 -24.48
N TYR A 20 -1.01 3.89 -24.26
CA TYR A 20 -1.58 3.81 -22.92
C TYR A 20 -0.87 2.75 -22.07
N LYS A 21 -0.66 1.54 -22.61
CA LYS A 21 0.02 0.47 -21.88
C LYS A 21 1.46 0.85 -21.50
N SER A 22 2.17 1.52 -22.39
CA SER A 22 3.53 2.03 -22.16
C SER A 22 3.55 3.14 -21.10
N ALA A 23 2.68 4.15 -21.23
CA ALA A 23 2.57 5.22 -20.24
C ALA A 23 2.20 4.68 -18.85
N ARG A 24 1.24 3.76 -18.79
CA ARG A 24 0.83 3.10 -17.54
C ARG A 24 1.96 2.28 -16.92
N LYS A 25 2.79 1.61 -17.74
CA LYS A 25 4.00 0.93 -17.27
C LYS A 25 5.00 1.93 -16.71
N GLY A 26 5.25 3.05 -17.40
CA GLY A 26 6.18 4.09 -16.93
C GLY A 26 5.78 4.67 -15.56
N VAL A 27 4.50 5.00 -15.37
CA VAL A 27 4.01 5.47 -14.06
C VAL A 27 4.16 4.39 -12.99
N LYS A 28 3.87 3.13 -13.32
CA LYS A 28 4.07 2.00 -12.41
C LYS A 28 5.53 1.88 -11.96
N ASP A 29 6.46 1.97 -12.90
CA ASP A 29 7.89 1.84 -12.63
C ASP A 29 8.39 3.05 -11.80
N ALA A 30 7.87 4.25 -12.07
CA ALA A 30 8.15 5.44 -11.27
C ALA A 30 7.63 5.32 -9.82
N MET A 31 6.42 4.80 -9.61
CA MET A 31 5.87 4.56 -8.27
C MET A 31 6.73 3.60 -7.45
N VAL A 32 7.26 2.55 -8.08
CA VAL A 32 8.15 1.60 -7.41
C VAL A 32 9.46 2.28 -7.01
N ARG A 33 10.03 3.12 -7.88
CA ARG A 33 11.26 3.87 -7.58
C ARG A 33 11.04 4.87 -6.44
N GLU A 34 9.96 5.62 -6.48
CA GLU A 34 9.62 6.57 -5.41
C GLU A 34 9.45 5.85 -4.07
N PHE A 35 8.75 4.72 -4.06
CA PHE A 35 8.65 3.88 -2.86
C PHE A 35 10.05 3.46 -2.35
N GLN A 36 10.90 3.02 -3.25
CA GLN A 36 12.25 2.57 -2.93
C GLN A 36 13.14 3.70 -2.41
N ASP A 37 12.96 4.92 -2.90
CA ASP A 37 13.69 6.10 -2.46
C ASP A 37 13.20 6.58 -1.08
N VAL A 38 11.89 6.55 -0.83
CA VAL A 38 11.29 6.95 0.45
C VAL A 38 11.58 5.94 1.57
N TYR A 39 11.36 4.65 1.30
CA TYR A 39 11.41 3.61 2.34
C TYR A 39 12.70 2.81 2.35
N GLY A 40 13.43 2.79 1.23
CA GLY A 40 14.72 2.13 1.08
C GLY A 40 14.68 0.85 0.23
N VAL A 41 15.77 0.61 -0.49
CA VAL A 41 15.91 -0.47 -1.50
C VAL A 41 16.28 -1.84 -0.90
N ARG A 42 16.45 -1.95 0.44
CA ARG A 42 17.04 -3.14 1.10
C ARG A 42 16.08 -3.84 2.07
N PRO A 43 15.15 -4.67 1.57
CA PRO A 43 14.09 -5.35 2.33
C PRO A 43 14.57 -6.42 3.31
N HIS A 44 15.88 -6.71 3.31
CA HIS A 44 16.54 -7.65 4.22
C HIS A 44 17.11 -6.95 5.46
N LYS A 45 16.95 -5.63 5.59
CA LYS A 45 17.36 -4.89 6.77
C LYS A 45 16.14 -4.55 7.63
N LEU A 46 16.22 -4.87 8.92
CA LEU A 46 15.10 -4.70 9.85
C LEU A 46 14.65 -3.23 9.95
N HIS A 47 15.61 -2.29 9.98
CA HIS A 47 15.31 -0.86 10.06
C HIS A 47 14.49 -0.31 8.88
N VAL A 48 14.56 -0.94 7.70
CA VAL A 48 13.75 -0.54 6.53
C VAL A 48 12.28 -0.84 6.81
N TRP A 49 11.99 -2.00 7.41
CA TRP A 49 10.64 -2.38 7.82
C TRP A 49 10.11 -1.53 8.96
N HIS A 50 10.95 -1.20 9.93
CA HIS A 50 10.60 -0.30 11.04
C HIS A 50 10.20 1.09 10.54
N LYS A 51 11.04 1.72 9.72
CA LYS A 51 10.72 3.00 9.07
C LYS A 51 9.41 2.94 8.28
N PHE A 52 9.18 1.86 7.54
CA PHE A 52 7.93 1.66 6.82
C PHE A 52 6.73 1.57 7.77
N PHE A 53 6.80 0.75 8.82
CA PHE A 53 5.72 0.61 9.81
C PHE A 53 5.42 1.90 10.55
N GLN A 54 6.46 2.64 10.95
CA GLN A 54 6.32 3.95 11.56
C GLN A 54 5.63 4.94 10.63
N ALA A 55 6.00 4.96 9.35
CA ALA A 55 5.39 5.87 8.36
C ALA A 55 3.90 5.62 8.16
N ILE A 56 3.43 4.38 8.33
CA ILE A 56 2.01 4.02 8.26
C ILE A 56 1.33 3.97 9.63
N GLY A 57 1.98 4.48 10.69
CA GLY A 57 1.39 4.62 12.03
C GLY A 57 1.34 3.34 12.87
N ILE A 58 2.16 2.33 12.55
CA ILE A 58 2.27 1.09 13.33
C ILE A 58 3.47 1.22 14.29
N ASN A 59 3.17 1.41 15.58
CA ASN A 59 4.18 1.61 16.63
C ASN A 59 4.79 0.30 17.16
N GLU A 60 4.09 -0.83 17.03
CA GLU A 60 4.61 -2.15 17.42
C GLU A 60 5.48 -2.74 16.31
N GLU A 61 6.76 -2.39 16.35
CA GLU A 61 7.75 -2.81 15.39
C GLU A 61 8.23 -4.25 15.66
N PRO A 62 8.13 -5.17 14.68
CA PRO A 62 8.54 -6.55 14.91
C PRO A 62 10.05 -6.71 15.09
N ARG A 63 10.47 -7.66 15.93
CA ARG A 63 11.88 -7.87 16.30
C ARG A 63 12.72 -8.62 15.25
N ASP A 64 12.08 -9.26 14.28
CA ASP A 64 12.75 -9.99 13.21
C ASP A 64 12.04 -9.85 11.86
N LEU A 65 12.79 -10.13 10.79
CA LEU A 65 12.32 -10.03 9.41
C LEU A 65 11.12 -10.94 9.14
N GLY A 66 11.08 -12.14 9.72
CA GLY A 66 9.97 -13.08 9.57
C GLY A 66 8.66 -12.50 10.08
N LEU A 67 8.68 -11.83 11.24
CA LEU A 67 7.54 -11.12 11.78
C LEU A 67 7.20 -9.85 10.97
N CYS A 68 8.18 -9.07 10.51
CA CYS A 68 7.94 -7.96 9.58
C CYS A 68 7.20 -8.45 8.34
N TYR A 69 7.64 -9.57 7.78
CA TYR A 69 7.00 -10.18 6.63
C TYR A 69 5.58 -10.63 6.92
N LYS A 70 5.30 -11.24 8.09
CA LYS A 70 3.94 -11.61 8.50
C LYS A 70 3.04 -10.38 8.65
N ARG A 71 3.54 -9.33 9.30
CA ARG A 71 2.81 -8.07 9.50
C ARG A 71 2.50 -7.36 8.19
N ALA A 72 3.47 -7.29 7.29
CA ALA A 72 3.29 -6.78 5.94
C ALA A 72 2.23 -7.55 5.13
N LYS A 73 2.00 -8.84 5.44
CA LYS A 73 0.93 -9.60 4.77
C LYS A 73 -0.47 -9.25 5.24
N SER A 74 -0.63 -8.70 6.44
CA SER A 74 -1.94 -8.34 7.00
C SER A 74 -2.39 -6.94 6.57
N ILE A 75 -1.44 -6.10 6.19
CA ILE A 75 -1.70 -4.71 5.79
C ILE A 75 -2.22 -4.71 4.35
N ASN A 76 -3.31 -4.00 4.10
CA ASN A 76 -3.86 -3.82 2.76
C ASN A 76 -3.98 -2.33 2.50
N LEU A 77 -3.02 -1.75 1.77
CA LEU A 77 -3.00 -0.32 1.44
C LEU A 77 -2.70 -0.10 -0.05
N ASN A 78 -3.08 1.07 -0.57
CA ASN A 78 -2.82 1.44 -1.96
C ASN A 78 -1.46 2.17 -2.09
N ILE A 79 -0.65 1.80 -3.08
CA ILE A 79 0.68 2.41 -3.29
C ILE A 79 0.59 3.90 -3.62
N CYS A 80 -0.47 4.31 -4.33
CA CYS A 80 -0.67 5.71 -4.69
C CYS A 80 -0.84 6.53 -3.42
N ASP A 81 -1.69 6.07 -2.50
CA ASP A 81 -1.95 6.78 -1.24
C ASP A 81 -0.69 6.83 -0.37
N LEU A 82 0.14 5.79 -0.40
CA LEU A 82 1.39 5.73 0.35
C LEU A 82 2.43 6.72 -0.15
N ILE A 83 2.55 6.86 -1.47
CA ILE A 83 3.44 7.87 -2.07
C ILE A 83 2.84 9.27 -1.85
N ASP A 84 1.54 9.43 -2.08
CA ASP A 84 0.86 10.72 -1.90
C ASP A 84 0.93 11.18 -0.43
N GLN A 85 0.97 10.28 0.56
CA GLN A 85 1.15 10.62 1.97
C GLN A 85 2.44 11.41 2.24
N THR A 86 3.55 11.12 1.54
CA THR A 86 4.82 11.82 1.79
C THR A 86 4.75 13.30 1.41
N VAL A 87 3.89 13.63 0.45
CA VAL A 87 3.67 15.00 -0.04
C VAL A 87 2.51 15.67 0.67
N THR A 88 1.41 14.95 0.89
CA THR A 88 0.14 15.50 1.40
C THR A 88 0.03 15.45 2.92
N GLY A 89 0.80 14.59 3.59
CA GLY A 89 0.67 14.32 5.03
C GLY A 89 -0.61 13.57 5.41
N VAL A 90 -1.46 13.20 4.44
CA VAL A 90 -2.71 12.48 4.70
C VAL A 90 -2.41 11.03 5.03
N ALA A 91 -2.90 10.56 6.17
CA ALA A 91 -2.70 9.19 6.61
C ALA A 91 -3.26 8.18 5.59
N VAL A 92 -2.47 7.15 5.30
CA VAL A 92 -2.87 6.08 4.38
C VAL A 92 -3.98 5.23 4.99
N LYS A 93 -4.99 4.93 4.18
CA LYS A 93 -6.08 4.04 4.56
C LYS A 93 -5.61 2.58 4.52
N ASP A 94 -5.63 1.92 5.67
CA ASP A 94 -5.53 0.46 5.77
C ASP A 94 -6.92 -0.18 5.60
N PHE A 95 -6.99 -1.22 4.78
CA PHE A 95 -8.22 -1.95 4.52
C PHE A 95 -8.19 -3.30 5.25
N PRO A 96 -9.31 -3.75 5.84
CA PRO A 96 -9.38 -5.04 6.52
C PRO A 96 -9.23 -6.23 5.56
N THR A 97 -9.55 -6.06 4.27
CA THR A 97 -9.43 -7.12 3.27
C THR A 97 -8.87 -6.64 1.94
N VAL A 98 -8.22 -7.55 1.21
CA VAL A 98 -7.78 -7.31 -0.18
C VAL A 98 -8.96 -6.98 -1.10
N LYS A 99 -10.16 -7.52 -0.81
CA LYS A 99 -11.38 -7.22 -1.56
C LYS A 99 -11.77 -5.75 -1.42
N GLU A 100 -11.73 -5.20 -0.21
CA GLU A 100 -12.02 -3.79 0.01
C GLU A 100 -10.96 -2.88 -0.61
N LEU A 101 -9.67 -3.23 -0.49
CA LEU A 101 -8.60 -2.53 -1.18
C LEU A 101 -8.81 -2.54 -2.71
N SER A 102 -9.23 -3.67 -3.27
CA SER A 102 -9.57 -3.81 -4.69
C SER A 102 -10.75 -2.89 -5.05
N SER A 103 -11.86 -2.97 -4.31
CA SER A 103 -13.03 -2.12 -4.55
C SER A 103 -12.68 -0.64 -4.50
N TYR A 104 -11.84 -0.22 -3.55
CA TYR A 104 -11.35 1.15 -3.46
C TYR A 104 -10.47 1.54 -4.66
N THR A 105 -9.53 0.66 -5.04
CA THR A 105 -8.58 0.91 -6.13
C THR A 105 -9.28 1.04 -7.49
N PHE A 106 -10.36 0.28 -7.68
CA PHE A 106 -11.15 0.24 -8.91
C PHE A 106 -12.53 0.89 -8.76
N GLN A 107 -12.73 1.69 -7.71
CA GLN A 107 -14.01 2.36 -7.45
C GLN A 107 -14.43 3.23 -8.62
N ASP A 108 -13.46 3.96 -9.19
CA ASP A 108 -13.65 4.69 -10.44
C ASP A 108 -13.33 3.76 -11.62
N SER A 109 -14.38 3.28 -12.30
CA SER A 109 -14.28 2.46 -13.50
C SER A 109 -13.76 3.25 -14.72
N VAL A 110 -13.89 4.57 -14.69
CA VAL A 110 -13.40 5.49 -15.71
C VAL A 110 -11.94 5.79 -15.46
N ARG A 111 -11.53 6.09 -14.23
CA ARG A 111 -10.16 6.49 -13.88
C ARG A 111 -9.61 5.67 -12.71
N PRO A 112 -9.44 4.35 -12.89
CA PRO A 112 -8.96 3.51 -11.80
C PRO A 112 -7.56 3.95 -11.34
N LYS A 113 -7.29 3.79 -10.04
CA LYS A 113 -5.95 3.98 -9.48
C LYS A 113 -4.99 2.93 -10.07
N ILE A 114 -3.70 3.22 -10.06
CA ILE A 114 -2.69 2.31 -10.57
C ILE A 114 -2.44 1.26 -9.49
N ALA A 115 -2.79 0.03 -9.82
CA ALA A 115 -2.39 -1.16 -9.10
C ALA A 115 -1.18 -1.75 -9.82
N PRO A 116 0.01 -1.71 -9.23
CA PRO A 116 1.13 -2.43 -9.81
C PRO A 116 0.90 -3.94 -9.64
N PRO A 117 0.98 -4.76 -10.70
CA PRO A 117 1.56 -6.08 -10.54
C PRO A 117 3.07 -5.89 -10.42
N ILE A 118 3.59 -6.19 -9.25
CA ILE A 118 5.02 -6.09 -8.94
C ILE A 118 5.54 -7.51 -8.97
N SER A 119 6.56 -7.74 -9.79
CA SER A 119 7.25 -9.01 -9.78
C SER A 119 7.90 -9.22 -8.42
N LYS A 120 7.69 -10.39 -7.82
CA LYS A 120 8.38 -10.80 -6.58
C LYS A 120 9.91 -10.71 -6.65
N LYS A 121 10.47 -10.62 -7.87
CA LYS A 121 11.92 -10.55 -8.12
C LYS A 121 12.50 -9.14 -7.97
N GLU A 122 11.69 -8.09 -8.11
CA GLU A 122 12.19 -6.70 -8.11
C GLU A 122 12.30 -6.13 -6.70
N ASP A 123 11.28 -6.34 -5.87
CA ASP A 123 11.31 -5.92 -4.47
C ASP A 123 10.31 -6.72 -3.62
N PRO A 124 10.76 -7.49 -2.62
CA PRO A 124 9.92 -8.32 -1.76
C PRO A 124 9.07 -7.54 -0.73
N ILE A 125 9.37 -6.29 -0.38
CA ILE A 125 8.43 -5.45 0.39
C ILE A 125 7.24 -5.14 -0.50
N VAL A 126 7.56 -4.57 -1.66
CA VAL A 126 6.64 -4.01 -2.63
C VAL A 126 5.76 -5.11 -3.23
N ALA A 127 6.33 -6.26 -3.59
CA ALA A 127 5.59 -7.43 -4.05
C ALA A 127 4.71 -8.10 -2.97
N ARG A 128 4.98 -7.86 -1.68
CA ARG A 128 4.19 -8.43 -0.57
C ARG A 128 3.05 -7.53 -0.13
N LEU A 129 3.21 -6.22 -0.23
CA LEU A 129 2.17 -5.23 0.05
C LEU A 129 1.17 -5.15 -1.11
N PHE A 130 1.66 -5.11 -2.36
CA PHE A 130 0.82 -4.86 -3.53
C PHE A 130 0.47 -6.14 -4.28
N ARG A 131 -0.18 -7.09 -3.58
CA ARG A 131 -0.61 -8.37 -4.15
C ARG A 131 -1.82 -8.21 -5.07
N ASN A 132 -1.93 -9.08 -6.08
CA ASN A 132 -3.04 -9.26 -7.04
C ASN A 132 -4.37 -8.59 -6.67
N LEU A 133 -4.49 -7.29 -6.96
CA LEU A 133 -5.73 -6.53 -6.80
C LEU A 133 -6.74 -6.85 -7.90
N THR A 134 -6.28 -7.30 -9.07
CA THR A 134 -7.12 -7.64 -10.23
C THR A 134 -7.89 -8.95 -10.10
N ASN A 135 -7.54 -9.82 -9.14
CA ASN A 135 -8.29 -11.04 -8.83
C ASN A 135 -8.08 -11.38 -7.34
N PRO A 136 -8.77 -10.67 -6.43
CA PRO A 136 -8.59 -10.87 -5.01
C PRO A 136 -9.08 -12.28 -4.61
N PRO A 137 -8.31 -13.04 -3.80
CA PRO A 137 -8.81 -14.29 -3.26
C PRO A 137 -10.07 -14.03 -2.43
N LYS A 138 -11.02 -14.97 -2.44
CA LYS A 138 -12.21 -14.91 -1.58
C LYS A 138 -11.75 -14.69 -0.13
N PRO A 139 -12.40 -13.80 0.64
CA PRO A 139 -12.04 -13.58 2.03
C PRO A 139 -12.08 -14.95 2.73
N LYS A 140 -10.93 -15.38 3.26
CA LYS A 140 -10.90 -16.46 4.22
C LYS A 140 -11.31 -15.81 5.53
N ASP A 141 -12.42 -16.24 6.11
CA ASP A 141 -12.83 -15.82 7.44
C ASP A 141 -11.64 -15.97 8.37
N LYS A 142 -11.02 -14.84 8.72
CA LYS A 142 -9.94 -14.78 9.68
C LYS A 142 -10.40 -13.92 10.82
N VAL A 143 -10.75 -14.64 11.87
CA VAL A 143 -10.79 -14.24 13.27
C VAL A 143 -9.89 -13.02 13.52
N LEU A 144 -10.59 -11.93 13.83
CA LEU A 144 -10.22 -10.80 14.68
C LEU A 144 -8.80 -10.86 15.25
N CYS A 145 -7.91 -9.98 14.77
CA CYS A 145 -6.90 -9.44 15.68
C CYS A 145 -7.68 -8.56 16.66
N PRO A 146 -7.66 -8.83 17.98
CA PRO A 146 -8.35 -7.97 18.91
C PRO A 146 -7.72 -6.58 18.80
N SER A 147 -8.52 -5.59 18.38
CA SER A 147 -8.25 -4.20 18.72
C SER A 147 -8.01 -4.18 20.22
N VAL A 148 -6.78 -3.90 20.63
CA VAL A 148 -6.45 -3.68 22.03
C VAL A 148 -7.38 -2.58 22.51
N LYS A 149 -8.36 -2.94 23.35
CA LYS A 149 -9.15 -1.96 24.08
C LYS A 149 -8.14 -1.18 24.92
N VAL A 150 -8.10 0.13 24.70
CA VAL A 150 -7.44 1.06 25.61
C VAL A 150 -8.22 0.98 26.92
N GLU A 151 -7.76 0.13 27.84
CA GLU A 151 -8.27 0.09 29.20
C GLU A 151 -7.83 1.39 29.88
N SER A 152 -8.82 2.21 30.20
CA SER A 152 -8.68 3.42 30.99
C SER A 152 -8.09 3.10 32.36
N ILE A 153 -6.89 3.63 32.63
CA ILE A 153 -6.25 3.61 33.94
C ILE A 153 -7.13 4.41 34.93
N PRO A 154 -7.51 3.88 36.09
CA PRO A 154 -8.28 4.64 37.08
C PRO A 154 -7.42 5.71 37.74
N ALA A 155 -7.94 6.94 37.81
CA ALA A 155 -7.36 8.03 38.56
C ALA A 155 -7.33 7.67 40.05
N THR A 156 -6.13 7.48 40.58
CA THR A 156 -5.92 7.33 42.03
C THR A 156 -6.11 8.69 42.70
N ALA A 157 -7.15 8.76 43.52
CA ALA A 157 -7.36 9.83 44.49
C ALA A 157 -6.17 9.89 45.46
N LYS A 158 -5.57 11.07 45.62
CA LYS A 158 -4.74 11.39 46.78
C LYS A 158 -5.52 12.37 47.66
N LYS A 159 -5.60 11.97 48.93
CA LYS A 159 -6.09 12.71 50.09
C LYS A 159 -5.38 14.05 50.27
#